data_AF-A0A8J8J702-F1
#
_entry.id   AF-A0A8J8J702-F1
#
_cell.length_a   1.000
_cell.length_b   1.000
_cell.length_c   1.000
_cell.angle_alpha   90.00
_cell.angle_beta   90.00
_cell.angle_gamma   90.00
#
_symmetry.space_group_name_H-M   'P 1'
#
loop_
_entity.id
_entity.type
_entity.pdbx_description
1 polymer ?
#
loop_
_entity_poly.entity_id
_entity_poly.type
_entity_poly.pdbx_seq_one_letter_code
_entity_poly.pdbx_strand_id
1 'polypeptide(L)'
;MTHIIDTLLNVTEGVLLVEYPATGHPELTFFEVLNGWRERGITPLIVDIGDTLHVFLQNLRFEGIELSVDDIPVIKERGMVEVGKVLGYVEVIEDFDYHLATYGQLAKKVPKESRDHTIVVGMEKFSFTFIDDPPKLERYFETVTRRYLSIKGRTSFLFLNTDVASEYLRKGLEQDSDYVLRVRGREVRVLKSPGVMVNEL
;
A
#
# COMPACT_ATOMS: atom_id res chain seq x y z
N MET A 1 -7.01 -19.35 7.96
CA MET A 1 -5.97 -18.30 7.84
C MET A 1 -5.96 -17.67 6.44
N THR A 2 -5.76 -18.44 5.36
CA THR A 2 -5.97 -18.00 3.96
C THR A 2 -7.34 -17.34 3.72
N HIS A 3 -8.35 -17.72 4.51
CA HIS A 3 -9.73 -17.27 4.40
C HIS A 3 -9.94 -15.75 4.59
N ILE A 4 -9.14 -15.07 5.45
CA ILE A 4 -9.35 -13.64 5.71
C ILE A 4 -8.87 -12.80 4.53
N ILE A 5 -7.62 -12.98 4.10
CA ILE A 5 -7.06 -12.27 2.95
C ILE A 5 -7.89 -12.61 1.70
N ASP A 6 -8.23 -13.88 1.47
CA ASP A 6 -9.08 -14.28 0.34
C ASP A 6 -10.46 -13.59 0.34
N THR A 7 -11.08 -13.42 1.51
CA THR A 7 -12.32 -12.66 1.65
C THR A 7 -12.11 -11.18 1.27
N LEU A 8 -11.00 -10.59 1.73
CA LEU A 8 -10.67 -9.19 1.47
C LEU A 8 -10.30 -8.93 0.01
N LEU A 9 -9.78 -9.93 -0.70
CA LEU A 9 -9.53 -9.84 -2.15
C LEU A 9 -10.81 -9.73 -2.98
N ASN A 10 -11.97 -10.09 -2.40
CA ASN A 10 -13.28 -9.94 -3.05
C ASN A 10 -13.92 -8.55 -2.81
N VAL A 11 -13.26 -7.67 -2.04
CA VAL A 11 -13.71 -6.28 -1.86
C VAL A 11 -13.62 -5.55 -3.19
N THR A 12 -14.75 -5.06 -3.69
CA THR A 12 -14.86 -4.40 -5.00
C THR A 12 -14.55 -2.91 -4.96
N GLU A 13 -14.61 -2.31 -3.78
CA GLU A 13 -14.20 -0.94 -3.52
C GLU A 13 -13.81 -0.76 -2.06
N GLY A 14 -12.72 -0.03 -1.82
CA GLY A 14 -12.29 0.32 -0.47
C GLY A 14 -10.78 0.48 -0.33
N VAL A 15 -10.39 1.12 0.76
CA VAL A 15 -9.00 1.20 1.21
C VAL A 15 -8.79 0.25 2.39
N LEU A 16 -7.84 -0.67 2.23
CA LEU A 16 -7.43 -1.65 3.22
C LEU A 16 -6.06 -1.26 3.77
N LEU A 17 -6.04 -0.74 4.99
CA LEU A 17 -4.79 -0.46 5.71
C LEU A 17 -4.25 -1.75 6.30
N VAL A 18 -3.00 -2.08 5.98
CA VAL A 18 -2.26 -3.24 6.49
C VAL A 18 -1.19 -2.73 7.45
N GLU A 19 -1.51 -2.76 8.74
CA GLU A 19 -0.60 -2.42 9.83
C GLU A 19 0.34 -3.58 10.15
N TYR A 20 1.64 -3.31 10.25
CA TYR A 20 2.63 -4.29 10.68
C TYR A 20 3.72 -3.65 11.56
N PRO A 21 4.28 -4.37 12.54
CA PRO A 21 5.47 -3.93 13.24
C PRO A 21 6.72 -4.15 12.37
N ALA A 22 7.85 -3.50 12.70
CA ALA A 22 9.09 -3.63 11.93
C ALA A 22 9.64 -5.06 11.86
N THR A 23 9.25 -5.92 12.82
CA THR A 23 9.59 -7.35 12.87
C THR A 23 8.43 -8.26 12.41
N GLY A 24 7.47 -7.68 11.70
CA GLY A 24 6.16 -8.28 11.44
C GLY A 24 6.07 -9.14 10.18
N HIS A 25 7.11 -9.26 9.37
CA HIS A 25 7.10 -10.03 8.11
C HIS A 25 5.90 -9.69 7.17
N PRO A 26 5.64 -8.40 6.88
CA PRO A 26 4.53 -7.98 6.01
C PRO A 26 4.63 -8.51 4.57
N GLU A 27 5.83 -8.89 4.13
CA GLU A 27 6.08 -9.45 2.82
C GLU A 27 5.28 -10.72 2.54
N LEU A 28 4.91 -11.48 3.59
CA LEU A 28 4.06 -12.66 3.47
C LEU A 28 2.61 -12.28 3.11
N THR A 29 2.05 -11.26 3.76
CA THR A 29 0.74 -10.72 3.39
C THR A 29 0.78 -10.10 2.00
N PHE A 30 1.86 -9.40 1.65
CA PHE A 30 2.07 -8.88 0.29
C PHE A 30 2.05 -9.98 -0.77
N PHE A 31 2.76 -11.09 -0.51
CA PHE A 31 2.76 -12.27 -1.38
C PHE A 31 1.34 -12.86 -1.56
N GLU A 32 0.59 -13.02 -0.46
CA GLU A 32 -0.79 -13.54 -0.50
C GLU A 32 -1.72 -12.63 -1.30
N VAL A 33 -1.63 -11.31 -1.09
CA VAL A 33 -2.46 -10.33 -1.81
C VAL A 33 -2.14 -10.34 -3.31
N LEU A 34 -0.86 -10.27 -3.67
CA LEU A 34 -0.46 -10.20 -5.07
C LEU A 34 -0.82 -11.48 -5.82
N ASN A 35 -0.53 -12.66 -5.26
CA ASN A 35 -0.89 -13.92 -5.90
C ASN A 35 -2.39 -14.13 -5.96
N GLY A 36 -3.12 -13.82 -4.89
CA GLY A 36 -4.56 -13.97 -4.88
C GLY A 36 -5.27 -13.06 -5.91
N TRP A 37 -4.73 -11.88 -6.19
CA TRP A 37 -5.19 -11.05 -7.32
C TRP A 37 -4.79 -11.62 -8.68
N ARG A 38 -3.56 -12.12 -8.84
CA ARG A 38 -3.14 -12.78 -10.10
C ARG A 38 -4.01 -14.00 -10.44
N GLU A 39 -4.36 -14.81 -9.44
CA GLU A 39 -5.27 -15.95 -9.61
C GLU A 39 -6.67 -15.52 -10.09
N ARG A 40 -7.06 -14.28 -9.81
CA ARG A 40 -8.31 -13.64 -10.29
C ARG A 40 -8.14 -12.90 -11.61
N GLY A 41 -6.97 -13.00 -12.26
CA GLY A 41 -6.65 -12.30 -13.51
C GLY A 41 -6.36 -10.81 -13.34
N ILE A 42 -6.10 -10.35 -12.11
CA ILE A 42 -5.82 -8.95 -11.79
C ILE A 42 -4.31 -8.74 -11.70
N THR A 43 -3.78 -7.81 -12.50
CA THR A 43 -2.40 -7.32 -12.37
C THR A 43 -2.44 -5.94 -11.72
N PRO A 44 -2.09 -5.79 -10.43
CA PRO A 44 -2.24 -4.52 -9.73
C PRO A 44 -1.19 -3.48 -10.16
N LEU A 45 -1.43 -2.22 -9.83
CA LEU A 45 -0.40 -1.19 -9.73
C LEU A 45 0.34 -1.32 -8.40
N ILE A 46 1.68 -1.28 -8.42
CA ILE A 46 2.46 -1.08 -7.19
C ILE A 46 2.97 0.36 -7.13
N VAL A 47 2.75 1.01 -5.99
CA VAL A 47 3.41 2.27 -5.62
C VAL A 47 4.50 1.91 -4.62
N ASP A 48 5.76 1.98 -5.07
CA ASP A 48 6.93 1.58 -4.27
C ASP A 48 7.65 2.81 -3.74
N ILE A 49 7.56 3.01 -2.42
CA ILE A 49 8.12 4.16 -1.74
C ILE A 49 9.43 3.77 -1.06
N GLY A 50 10.53 4.43 -1.43
CA GLY A 50 11.84 4.25 -0.81
C GLY A 50 12.37 2.81 -0.85
N ASP A 51 12.26 2.15 -2.01
CA ASP A 51 12.74 0.79 -2.29
C ASP A 51 12.18 -0.30 -1.37
N THR A 52 10.94 -0.12 -0.88
CA THR A 52 10.32 -1.07 0.05
C THR A 52 9.95 -2.38 -0.63
N LEU A 53 9.52 -2.32 -1.89
CA LEU A 53 9.23 -3.52 -2.68
C LEU A 53 10.46 -4.43 -2.79
N HIS A 54 11.65 -3.85 -2.99
CA HIS A 54 12.90 -4.61 -3.03
C HIS A 54 13.15 -5.37 -1.72
N VAL A 55 12.95 -4.71 -0.58
CA VAL A 55 13.11 -5.34 0.75
C VAL A 55 12.13 -6.49 0.93
N PHE A 56 10.86 -6.32 0.55
CA PHE A 56 9.86 -7.39 0.64
C PHE A 56 10.25 -8.60 -0.19
N LEU A 57 10.68 -8.40 -1.45
CA LEU A 57 11.13 -9.52 -2.30
C LEU A 57 12.38 -10.21 -1.76
N GLN A 58 13.33 -9.45 -1.20
CA GLN A 58 14.52 -10.04 -0.58
C GLN A 58 14.15 -10.93 0.62
N ASN A 59 13.24 -10.47 1.48
CA ASN A 59 12.79 -11.25 2.64
C ASN A 59 12.06 -12.52 2.20
N LEU A 60 11.15 -12.44 1.22
CA LEU A 60 10.49 -13.62 0.64
C LEU A 60 11.50 -14.62 0.09
N ARG A 61 12.50 -14.14 -0.65
CA ARG A 61 13.56 -15.00 -1.19
C ARG A 61 14.36 -15.68 -0.09
N PHE A 62 14.64 -15.00 1.02
CA PHE A 62 15.31 -15.63 2.18
C PHE A 62 14.45 -16.71 2.84
N GLU A 63 13.14 -16.65 2.73
CA GLU A 63 12.22 -17.73 3.12
C GLU A 63 12.05 -18.82 2.05
N GLY A 64 12.77 -18.73 0.92
CA GLY A 64 12.66 -19.68 -0.18
C GLY A 64 11.43 -19.47 -1.07
N ILE A 65 10.79 -18.30 -0.98
CA ILE A 65 9.64 -17.91 -1.79
C ILE A 65 10.11 -17.00 -2.93
N GLU A 66 10.03 -17.49 -4.16
CA GLU A 66 10.29 -16.70 -5.35
C GLU A 66 8.99 -16.03 -5.82
N LEU A 67 9.01 -14.71 -5.99
CA LEU A 67 7.88 -13.90 -6.43
C LEU A 67 8.32 -13.01 -7.60
N SER A 68 7.95 -13.39 -8.81
CA SER A 68 8.19 -12.55 -10.00
C SER A 68 7.27 -11.35 -9.99
N VAL A 69 7.80 -10.16 -10.26
CA VAL A 69 7.04 -8.91 -10.36
C VAL A 69 7.34 -8.13 -11.66
N ASP A 70 8.07 -8.75 -12.59
CA ASP A 70 8.64 -8.09 -13.77
C ASP A 70 7.58 -7.50 -14.72
N ASP A 71 6.39 -8.09 -14.74
CA ASP A 71 5.24 -7.65 -15.54
C ASP A 71 4.38 -6.58 -14.85
N ILE A 72 4.57 -6.38 -13.54
CA ILE A 72 3.70 -5.53 -12.72
C ILE A 72 4.07 -4.06 -12.93
N PRO A 73 3.12 -3.18 -13.31
CA PRO A 73 3.39 -1.75 -13.41
C PRO A 73 3.74 -1.17 -12.04
N VAL A 74 4.86 -0.44 -11.97
CA VAL A 74 5.36 0.19 -10.74
C VAL A 74 5.52 1.70 -10.94
N ILE A 75 4.99 2.49 -10.01
CA ILE A 75 5.35 3.90 -9.84
C ILE A 75 6.28 3.97 -8.64
N LYS A 76 7.49 4.51 -8.86
CA LYS A 76 8.46 4.68 -7.78
C LYS A 76 8.35 6.06 -7.15
N GLU A 77 8.40 6.08 -5.83
CA GLU A 77 8.30 7.26 -4.99
C GLU A 77 9.59 7.33 -4.17
N ARG A 78 10.57 8.10 -4.67
CA ARG A 78 11.99 7.99 -4.28
C ARG A 78 12.56 6.57 -4.51
N GLY A 79 13.76 6.34 -3.98
CA GLY A 79 14.49 5.07 -4.11
C GLY A 79 15.26 4.96 -5.42
N MET A 80 16.16 3.98 -5.49
CA MET A 80 17.08 3.76 -6.61
C MET A 80 16.99 2.35 -7.19
N VAL A 81 16.35 1.40 -6.51
CA VAL A 81 16.34 -0.01 -6.94
C VAL A 81 15.17 -0.25 -7.88
N GLU A 82 15.46 -0.58 -9.13
CA GLU A 82 14.43 -0.95 -10.11
C GLU A 82 13.90 -2.35 -9.85
N VAL A 83 12.59 -2.45 -9.58
CA VAL A 83 11.89 -3.69 -9.31
C VAL A 83 10.53 -3.63 -10.00
N GLY A 84 10.19 -4.66 -10.77
CA GLY A 84 9.00 -4.70 -11.62
C GLY A 84 9.09 -3.79 -12.84
N LYS A 85 7.95 -3.54 -13.50
CA LYS A 85 7.87 -2.66 -14.67
C LYS A 85 7.75 -1.20 -14.24
N VAL A 86 8.87 -0.56 -13.93
CA VAL A 86 8.91 0.85 -13.52
C VAL A 86 8.44 1.77 -14.66
N LEU A 87 7.34 2.49 -14.43
CA LEU A 87 6.73 3.42 -15.39
C LEU A 87 7.21 4.87 -15.23
N GLY A 88 7.85 5.16 -14.11
CA GLY A 88 8.43 6.46 -13.80
C GLY A 88 8.66 6.68 -12.31
N TYR A 89 9.24 7.83 -12.01
CA TYR A 89 9.66 8.24 -10.68
C TYR A 89 8.96 9.52 -10.26
N VAL A 90 8.58 9.58 -8.99
CA VAL A 90 8.18 10.79 -8.29
C VAL A 90 9.25 11.08 -7.24
N GLU A 91 10.18 11.98 -7.58
CA GLU A 91 11.35 12.29 -6.72
C GLU A 91 11.08 13.47 -5.78
N VAL A 92 10.32 14.45 -6.25
CA VAL A 92 9.98 15.65 -5.48
C VAL A 92 8.73 15.37 -4.68
N ILE A 93 8.91 15.22 -3.38
CA ILE A 93 7.83 15.02 -2.41
C ILE A 93 7.59 16.26 -1.55
N GLU A 94 8.56 17.17 -1.46
CA GLU A 94 8.47 18.39 -0.63
C GLU A 94 7.49 19.43 -1.19
N ASP A 95 7.28 19.46 -2.51
CA ASP A 95 6.25 20.24 -3.18
C ASP A 95 5.07 19.32 -3.52
N PHE A 96 3.99 19.46 -2.75
CA PHE A 96 2.84 18.57 -2.83
C PHE A 96 2.04 18.71 -4.12
N ASP A 97 1.86 19.93 -4.62
CA ASP A 97 1.09 20.13 -5.85
C ASP A 97 1.85 19.54 -7.03
N TYR A 98 3.18 19.71 -7.04
CA TYR A 98 4.05 19.08 -8.03
C TYR A 98 4.07 17.55 -7.90
N HIS A 99 4.18 17.03 -6.68
CA HIS A 99 4.12 15.60 -6.38
C HIS A 99 2.84 14.96 -6.94
N LEU A 100 1.68 15.50 -6.56
CA LEU A 100 0.37 14.99 -6.98
C LEU A 100 0.15 15.09 -8.49
N ALA A 101 0.60 16.19 -9.10
CA ALA A 101 0.53 16.36 -10.55
C ALA A 101 1.40 15.31 -11.27
N THR A 102 2.61 15.07 -10.78
CA THR A 102 3.55 14.10 -11.34
C THR A 102 3.02 12.68 -11.21
N TYR A 103 2.59 12.29 -10.00
CA TYR A 103 1.93 11.00 -9.75
C TYR A 103 0.71 10.82 -10.66
N GLY A 104 -0.16 11.84 -10.76
CA GLY A 104 -1.35 11.80 -11.61
C GLY A 104 -1.03 11.61 -13.10
N GLN A 105 0.08 12.17 -13.59
CA GLN A 105 0.53 11.96 -14.97
C GLN A 105 1.06 10.54 -15.20
N LEU A 106 1.79 9.97 -14.24
CA LEU A 106 2.26 8.58 -14.31
C LEU A 106 1.11 7.59 -14.20
N ALA A 107 0.18 7.78 -13.25
CA ALA A 107 -0.99 6.95 -13.06
C ALA A 107 -1.94 6.95 -14.28
N LYS A 108 -1.90 7.98 -15.14
CA LYS A 108 -2.64 7.98 -16.42
C LYS A 108 -2.06 7.01 -17.46
N LYS A 109 -0.78 6.64 -17.34
CA LYS A 109 -0.11 5.68 -18.23
C LYS A 109 -0.36 4.22 -17.82
N VAL A 110 -0.84 4.00 -16.60
CA VAL A 110 -1.18 2.67 -16.07
C VAL A 110 -2.50 2.19 -16.68
N PRO A 111 -2.60 0.93 -17.14
CA PRO A 111 -3.87 0.34 -17.56
C PRO A 111 -4.94 0.51 -16.48
N LYS A 112 -6.18 0.82 -16.88
CA LYS A 112 -7.26 1.13 -15.92
C LYS A 112 -7.47 0.00 -14.91
N GLU A 113 -7.49 -1.23 -15.40
CA GLU A 113 -7.67 -2.47 -14.63
C GLU A 113 -6.62 -2.63 -13.52
N SER A 114 -5.35 -2.30 -13.83
CA SER A 114 -4.27 -2.25 -12.85
C SER A 114 -4.40 -1.07 -11.90
N ARG A 115 -4.80 0.11 -12.40
CA ARG A 115 -4.96 1.31 -11.56
C ARG A 115 -6.11 1.18 -10.57
N ASP A 116 -7.12 0.37 -10.89
CA ASP A 116 -8.26 0.12 -10.02
C ASP A 116 -7.90 -0.88 -8.88
N HIS A 117 -6.72 -1.53 -8.93
CA HIS A 117 -6.19 -2.39 -7.87
C HIS A 117 -4.77 -1.97 -7.49
N THR A 118 -4.60 -1.24 -6.39
CA THR A 118 -3.30 -0.66 -6.03
C THR A 118 -2.72 -1.29 -4.77
N ILE A 119 -1.43 -1.58 -4.76
CA ILE A 119 -0.67 -1.92 -3.55
C ILE A 119 0.34 -0.79 -3.30
N VAL A 120 0.30 -0.19 -2.12
CA VAL A 120 1.24 0.84 -1.70
C VAL A 120 2.14 0.27 -0.61
N VAL A 121 3.46 0.35 -0.79
CA VAL A 121 4.45 -0.12 0.19
C VAL A 121 5.41 1.00 0.57
N GLY A 122 5.78 1.07 1.85
CA GLY A 122 6.73 2.06 2.37
C GLY A 122 6.11 3.41 2.74
N MET A 123 4.79 3.47 2.95
CA MET A 123 4.06 4.72 3.15
C MET A 123 4.54 5.52 4.37
N GLU A 124 5.01 4.85 5.42
CA GLU A 124 5.59 5.50 6.59
C GLU A 124 6.79 6.39 6.23
N LYS A 125 7.54 6.07 5.17
CA LYS A 125 8.76 6.79 4.78
C LYS A 125 8.47 8.18 4.23
N PHE A 126 7.24 8.46 3.80
CA PHE A 126 6.83 9.83 3.46
C PHE A 126 6.92 10.77 4.65
N SER A 127 6.63 10.27 5.86
CA SER A 127 6.60 11.09 7.07
C SER A 127 7.96 11.70 7.41
N PHE A 128 9.06 11.05 7.01
CA PHE A 128 10.41 11.55 7.27
C PHE A 128 10.69 12.91 6.66
N THR A 129 10.02 13.24 5.56
CA THR A 129 10.25 14.49 4.82
C THR A 129 9.60 15.69 5.50
N PHE A 130 8.64 15.43 6.39
CA PHE A 130 7.89 16.48 7.10
C PHE A 130 7.98 16.30 8.61
N ILE A 131 8.98 15.55 9.09
CA ILE A 131 9.14 15.27 10.52
C ILE A 131 9.34 16.57 11.32
N ASP A 132 9.95 17.57 10.70
CA ASP A 132 10.20 18.90 11.28
C ASP A 132 9.06 19.90 11.02
N ASP A 133 8.01 19.52 10.27
CA ASP A 133 6.86 20.38 9.94
C ASP A 133 5.53 19.59 10.03
N PRO A 134 5.03 19.33 11.25
CA PRO A 134 3.82 18.55 11.46
C PRO A 134 2.60 19.09 10.68
N PRO A 135 2.30 20.41 10.65
CA PRO A 135 1.20 20.94 9.84
C PRO A 135 1.28 20.59 8.35
N LYS A 136 2.48 20.51 7.79
CA LYS A 136 2.71 20.12 6.40
C LYS A 136 2.42 18.63 6.17
N LEU A 137 2.77 17.78 7.14
CA LEU A 137 2.39 16.36 7.17
C LEU A 137 0.87 16.18 7.24
N GLU A 138 0.18 16.95 8.08
CA GLU A 138 -1.29 16.90 8.22
C GLU A 138 -1.98 17.22 6.89
N ARG A 139 -1.58 18.32 6.23
CA ARG A 139 -2.15 18.73 4.93
C ARG A 139 -1.91 17.70 3.82
N TYR A 140 -0.75 17.05 3.82
CA TYR A 140 -0.45 15.98 2.87
C TYR A 140 -1.44 14.84 3.02
N PHE A 141 -1.60 14.32 4.24
CA PHE A 141 -2.50 13.19 4.45
C PHE A 141 -3.95 13.56 4.21
N GLU A 142 -4.40 14.74 4.66
CA GLU A 142 -5.74 15.22 4.34
C GLU A 142 -5.98 15.25 2.81
N THR A 143 -4.97 15.62 2.02
CA THR A 143 -5.11 15.72 0.57
C THR A 143 -5.02 14.36 -0.12
N VAL A 144 -4.05 13.52 0.25
CA VAL A 144 -3.84 12.20 -0.37
C VAL A 144 -4.96 11.25 -0.02
N THR A 145 -5.39 11.20 1.24
CA THR A 145 -6.54 10.38 1.62
C THR A 145 -7.79 10.98 0.96
N ARG A 146 -8.18 12.22 1.23
CA ARG A 146 -9.50 12.72 0.77
C ARG A 146 -9.64 12.91 -0.75
N ARG A 147 -8.60 13.32 -1.50
CA ARG A 147 -8.73 13.60 -2.95
C ARG A 147 -8.58 12.36 -3.85
N TYR A 148 -7.82 11.36 -3.44
CA TYR A 148 -7.62 10.14 -4.23
C TYR A 148 -8.54 8.98 -3.80
N LEU A 149 -9.27 9.14 -2.68
CA LEU A 149 -10.45 8.35 -2.29
C LEU A 149 -11.68 8.57 -3.20
N SER A 150 -11.52 8.80 -4.50
CA SER A 150 -12.59 8.39 -5.42
C SER A 150 -12.55 6.87 -5.50
N ILE A 151 -13.20 6.25 -4.51
CA ILE A 151 -13.18 4.81 -4.23
C ILE A 151 -14.01 4.00 -5.21
N LYS A 152 -14.80 4.65 -6.08
CA LYS A 152 -15.80 3.96 -6.89
C LYS A 152 -15.13 2.95 -7.83
N GLY A 153 -15.28 1.67 -7.50
CA GLY A 153 -14.66 0.56 -8.21
C GLY A 153 -13.14 0.48 -8.08
N ARG A 154 -12.56 0.92 -6.97
CA ARG A 154 -11.12 0.79 -6.69
C ARG A 154 -10.84 0.13 -5.35
N THR A 155 -9.89 -0.79 -5.33
CA THR A 155 -9.43 -1.48 -4.13
C THR A 155 -7.94 -1.25 -3.93
N SER A 156 -7.56 -0.74 -2.76
CA SER A 156 -6.17 -0.42 -2.46
C SER A 156 -5.71 -1.07 -1.15
N PHE A 157 -4.58 -1.77 -1.19
CA PHE A 157 -3.88 -2.24 0.01
C PHE A 157 -2.75 -1.27 0.35
N LEU A 158 -2.80 -0.68 1.54
CA LEU A 158 -1.80 0.27 2.02
C LEU A 158 -0.98 -0.37 3.15
N PHE A 159 0.28 -0.67 2.90
CA PHE A 159 1.18 -1.24 3.90
C PHE A 159 1.81 -0.13 4.74
N LEU A 160 1.59 -0.19 6.06
CA LEU A 160 2.10 0.80 7.02
C LEU A 160 2.86 0.12 8.17
N ASN A 161 4.15 0.46 8.30
CA ASN A 161 4.94 0.04 9.45
C ASN A 161 4.57 0.89 10.69
N THR A 162 3.94 0.30 11.70
CA THR A 162 3.45 1.01 12.88
C THR A 162 4.54 1.37 13.88
N ASP A 163 5.72 0.73 13.80
CA ASP A 163 6.86 1.06 14.68
C ASP A 163 7.65 2.27 14.14
N VAL A 164 7.44 2.62 12.87
CA VAL A 164 8.13 3.71 12.17
C VAL A 164 7.20 4.89 11.92
N ALA A 165 5.93 4.63 11.60
CA ALA A 165 4.94 5.68 11.36
C ALA A 165 4.68 6.51 12.62
N SER A 166 4.49 7.82 12.45
CA SER A 166 4.04 8.67 13.55
C SER A 166 2.61 8.28 13.98
N GLU A 167 2.28 8.53 15.25
CA GLU A 167 0.95 8.21 15.76
C GLU A 167 -0.14 8.96 15.01
N TYR A 168 0.10 10.23 14.69
CA TYR A 168 -0.84 11.04 13.88
C TYR A 168 -1.12 10.39 12.53
N LEU A 169 -0.07 10.00 11.80
CA LEU A 169 -0.19 9.33 10.50
C LEU A 169 -1.02 8.05 10.65
N ARG A 170 -0.63 7.19 11.59
CA ARG A 170 -1.33 5.93 11.83
C ARG A 170 -2.81 6.16 12.12
N LYS A 171 -3.15 7.05 13.06
CA LYS A 171 -4.54 7.33 13.45
C LYS A 171 -5.35 7.98 12.34
N GLY A 172 -4.75 8.86 11.53
CA GLY A 172 -5.39 9.42 10.35
C GLY A 172 -5.76 8.35 9.32
N LEU A 173 -4.83 7.44 9.02
CA LEU A 173 -5.10 6.35 8.08
C LEU A 173 -6.08 5.32 8.63
N GLU A 174 -6.01 4.97 9.93
CA GLU A 174 -7.00 4.10 10.58
C GLU A 174 -8.41 4.70 10.46
N GLN A 175 -8.54 6.02 10.61
CA GLN A 175 -9.80 6.73 10.48
C GLN A 175 -10.32 6.72 9.03
N ASP A 176 -9.45 7.01 8.06
CA ASP A 176 -9.84 7.22 6.66
C ASP A 176 -9.97 5.92 5.85
N SER A 177 -9.35 4.83 6.28
CA SER A 177 -9.40 3.53 5.57
C SER A 177 -10.69 2.77 5.88
N ASP A 178 -11.29 2.09 4.91
CA ASP A 178 -12.52 1.30 5.10
C ASP A 178 -12.27 0.06 5.96
N TYR A 179 -11.12 -0.59 5.73
CA TYR A 179 -10.66 -1.74 6.50
C TYR A 179 -9.31 -1.44 7.14
N VAL A 180 -9.11 -1.97 8.35
CA VAL A 180 -7.80 -1.96 9.02
C VAL A 180 -7.48 -3.37 9.46
N LEU A 181 -6.34 -3.86 9.00
CA LEU A 181 -5.78 -5.16 9.32
C LEU A 181 -4.51 -4.96 10.12
N ARG A 182 -4.27 -5.82 11.10
CA ARG A 182 -2.97 -5.95 11.73
C ARG A 182 -2.38 -7.30 11.38
N VAL A 183 -1.17 -7.29 10.84
CA VAL A 183 -0.48 -8.48 10.39
C VAL A 183 0.82 -8.71 11.14
N ARG A 184 1.11 -9.98 11.41
CA ARG A 184 2.38 -10.45 11.96
C ARG A 184 2.67 -11.85 11.45
N GLY A 185 3.61 -11.97 10.52
CA GLY A 185 3.84 -13.19 9.75
C GLY A 185 2.57 -13.55 8.97
N ARG A 186 2.02 -14.72 9.26
CA ARG A 186 0.76 -15.22 8.65
C ARG A 186 -0.48 -14.91 9.47
N GLU A 187 -0.32 -14.33 10.66
CA GLU A 187 -1.46 -13.93 11.49
C GLU A 187 -2.03 -12.62 10.96
N VAL A 188 -3.33 -12.61 10.68
CA VAL A 188 -4.08 -11.44 10.21
C VAL A 188 -5.23 -11.21 11.16
N ARG A 189 -5.30 -10.01 11.76
CA ARG A 189 -6.38 -9.58 12.63
C ARG A 189 -7.09 -8.39 12.02
N VAL A 190 -8.41 -8.49 11.83
CA VAL A 190 -9.23 -7.35 11.42
C VAL A 190 -9.51 -6.46 12.63
N LEU A 191 -9.16 -5.18 12.52
CA LEU A 191 -9.40 -4.14 13.54
C LEU A 191 -10.59 -3.24 13.17
N LYS A 192 -10.81 -3.04 11.87
CA LYS A 192 -11.91 -2.24 11.31
C LYS A 192 -12.39 -2.89 10.01
N SER A 193 -13.69 -2.86 9.81
CA SER A 193 -14.35 -3.22 8.55
C SER A 193 -15.67 -2.44 8.42
N PRO A 194 -16.16 -2.16 7.21
CA PRO A 194 -17.52 -1.69 6.99
C PRO A 194 -18.52 -2.81 7.35
N GLY A 195 -19.55 -2.48 8.12
CA GLY A 195 -20.49 -3.48 8.63
C GLY A 195 -19.93 -4.34 9.76
N VAL A 196 -20.82 -4.96 10.53
CA VAL A 196 -20.46 -5.82 11.66
C VAL A 196 -19.88 -7.15 11.13
N MET A 197 -18.61 -7.16 10.73
CA MET A 197 -17.78 -8.37 10.74
C MET A 197 -17.21 -8.54 12.15
N VAL A 198 -18.06 -8.46 13.17
CA VAL A 198 -17.65 -8.68 14.55
C VAL A 198 -17.84 -10.17 14.83
N ASN A 199 -16.73 -10.89 14.83
CA ASN A 199 -16.56 -12.21 15.48
C ASN A 199 -17.22 -13.43 14.83
N GLU A 200 -17.24 -13.55 13.50
CA GLU A 200 -17.42 -14.86 12.84
C GLU A 200 -16.33 -15.13 11.79
N LEU A 201 -15.07 -15.07 12.20
CA LEU A 201 -13.92 -15.71 11.53
C LEU A 201 -12.95 -16.27 12.59
#